data_AF-A0A524B194-F1
#
_entry.id   AF-A0A524B194-F1
#
_cell.length_a   1.000
_cell.length_b   1.000
_cell.length_c   1.000
_cell.angle_alpha   90.00
_cell.angle_beta   90.00
_cell.angle_gamma   90.00
#
_symmetry.space_group_name_H-M   'P 1'
#
loop_
_entity.id
_entity.type
_entity.pdbx_description
1 polymer ?
#
loop_
_entity_poly.entity_id
_entity_poly.type
_entity_poly.pdbx_seq_one_letter_code
_entity_poly.pdbx_strand_id
1 'polypeptide(L)' 'MKHDDSNDPIDASTRRRLAEIVAQLESIGASLDEISFDILREASERRSGRPDVDRVITQARRAIEKAARLLEAD' A
#
# COMPACT_ATOMS: atom_id res chain seq x y z
N MET A 1 -1.14 12.98 -38.44
CA MET A 1 -1.40 12.50 -37.06
C MET A 1 -0.88 13.54 -36.10
N LYS A 2 -1.76 14.35 -35.52
CA LYS A 2 -1.46 15.11 -34.31
C LYS A 2 -2.19 14.36 -33.21
N HIS A 3 -1.45 13.68 -32.36
CA HIS A 3 -2.02 13.22 -31.09
C HIS A 3 -2.29 14.50 -30.30
N ASP A 4 -3.58 14.73 -30.05
CA ASP A 4 -4.09 15.86 -29.30
C ASP A 4 -3.68 15.67 -27.84
N ASP A 5 -2.58 16.33 -27.43
CA ASP A 5 -2.08 16.37 -26.04
C ASP A 5 -3.05 17.07 -25.06
N SER A 6 -4.29 17.35 -25.49
CA SER A 6 -5.27 18.19 -24.76
C SER A 6 -6.33 17.42 -23.98
N ASN A 7 -6.22 16.09 -23.84
CA ASN A 7 -7.24 15.32 -23.12
C ASN A 7 -6.66 14.47 -21.98
N ASP A 8 -5.80 15.10 -21.18
CA ASP A 8 -5.45 14.58 -19.88
C ASP A 8 -6.65 14.79 -18.92
N PRO A 9 -7.31 13.73 -18.42
CA PRO A 9 -8.60 13.83 -17.72
C PRO A 9 -8.51 14.54 -16.37
N ILE A 10 -7.31 14.80 -15.86
CA ILE A 10 -7.08 15.42 -14.55
C ILE A 10 -5.98 16.49 -14.63
N ASP A 11 -6.10 17.53 -13.81
CA ASP A 11 -5.09 18.58 -13.77
C ASP A 11 -3.80 18.15 -13.04
N ALA A 12 -2.72 18.91 -13.25
CA ALA A 12 -1.42 18.62 -12.66
C ALA A 12 -1.42 18.63 -11.12
N SER A 13 -2.37 19.35 -10.48
CA SER A 13 -2.47 19.38 -9.03
C SER A 13 -3.08 18.10 -8.47
N THR A 14 -4.05 17.54 -9.19
CA THR A 14 -4.71 16.27 -8.88
C THR A 14 -3.74 15.12 -9.06
N ARG A 15 -2.94 15.13 -10.14
CA ARG A 15 -1.86 14.15 -10.34
C ARG A 15 -0.83 14.15 -9.20
N ARG A 16 -0.42 15.35 -8.73
CA ARG A 16 0.49 15.44 -7.57
C ARG A 16 -0.12 14.84 -6.31
N ARG A 17 -1.40 15.13 -6.04
CA ARG A 17 -2.11 14.55 -4.90
C ARG A 17 -2.24 13.04 -5.01
N LEU A 18 -2.48 12.49 -6.21
CA LEU A 18 -2.48 11.04 -6.44
C LEU A 18 -1.11 10.42 -6.13
N ALA A 19 -0.02 11.04 -6.59
CA ALA A 19 1.33 10.59 -6.26
C ALA A 19 1.63 10.65 -4.75
N GLU A 20 1.15 11.68 -4.05
CA GLU A 20 1.25 11.76 -2.58
C GLU A 20 0.48 10.62 -1.90
N ILE A 21 -0.72 10.27 -2.40
CA ILE A 21 -1.50 9.13 -1.90
C ILE A 21 -0.77 7.81 -2.14
N VAL A 22 -0.16 7.61 -3.31
CA VAL A 22 0.65 6.43 -3.61
C VAL A 22 1.78 6.30 -2.58
N ALA A 23 2.56 7.35 -2.36
CA ALA A 23 3.64 7.34 -1.37
C ALA A 23 3.14 7.05 0.06
N GLN A 24 1.97 7.57 0.42
CA GLN A 24 1.34 7.25 1.72
C GLN A 24 0.93 5.78 1.82
N LEU A 25 0.33 5.21 0.76
CA LEU A 25 -0.03 3.79 0.71
C LEU A 25 1.20 2.90 0.85
N GLU A 26 2.29 3.20 0.15
CA GLU A 26 3.56 2.47 0.28
C GLU A 26 4.12 2.55 1.70
N SER A 27 4.12 3.75 2.29
CA SER A 27 4.56 3.94 3.68
C SER A 27 3.71 3.15 4.68
N ILE A 28 2.38 3.14 4.53
CA ILE A 28 1.50 2.34 5.39
C ILE A 28 1.77 0.85 5.17
N GLY A 29 1.99 0.43 3.92
CA GLY A 29 2.35 -0.95 3.58
C GLY A 29 3.61 -1.42 4.30
N ALA A 30 4.64 -0.58 4.37
CA ALA A 30 5.86 -0.84 5.13
C ALA A 30 5.60 -0.94 6.64
N SER A 31 4.83 -0.02 7.21
CA SER A 31 4.48 -0.08 8.64
C SER A 31 3.68 -1.34 9.01
N LEU A 32 2.79 -1.82 8.13
CA LEU A 32 2.10 -3.10 8.36
C LEU A 32 3.04 -4.31 8.32
N ASP A 33 4.12 -4.24 7.53
CA ASP A 33 5.14 -5.29 7.49
C ASP A 33 5.94 -5.33 8.80
N GLU A 34 6.35 -4.16 9.31
CA GLU A 34 7.01 -4.01 10.61
C GLU A 34 6.14 -4.57 11.75
N ILE A 35 4.85 -4.22 11.78
CA ILE A 35 3.91 -4.73 12.79
C ILE A 35 3.74 -6.25 12.66
N SER A 36 3.67 -6.79 11.44
CA SER A 36 3.61 -8.25 11.23
C SER A 36 4.85 -8.94 11.79
N PHE A 37 6.03 -8.37 11.54
CA PHE A 37 7.29 -8.88 12.08
C PHE A 37 7.28 -8.90 13.61
N ASP A 38 6.85 -7.83 14.26
CA ASP A 38 6.75 -7.76 15.72
C ASP A 38 5.78 -8.79 16.29
N ILE A 39 4.60 -8.94 15.70
CA ILE A 39 3.60 -9.94 16.12
C ILE A 39 4.16 -11.36 16.04
N LEU A 40 4.84 -11.68 14.93
CA LEU A 40 5.45 -13.00 14.74
C LEU A 40 6.61 -13.23 15.72
N ARG A 41 7.43 -12.20 15.98
CA ARG A 41 8.51 -12.24 16.98
C ARG A 41 7.95 -12.51 18.38
N GLU A 42 6.96 -11.75 18.81
CA GLU A 42 6.31 -11.94 20.12
C GLU A 42 5.65 -13.32 20.25
N ALA A 43 5.00 -13.79 19.19
CA ALA A 43 4.37 -15.12 19.19
C ALA A 43 5.42 -16.23 19.38
N SER A 44 6.58 -16.08 18.73
CA SER A 44 7.72 -16.98 18.87
C SER A 44 8.30 -16.97 20.29
N GLU A 45 8.49 -15.79 20.88
CA GLU A 45 8.96 -15.63 22.28
C GLU A 45 8.01 -16.30 23.28
N ARG A 46 6.70 -16.22 23.02
CA ARG A 46 5.66 -16.90 23.82
C ARG A 46 5.51 -18.39 23.51
N ARG A 47 6.29 -18.95 22.58
CA ARG A 47 6.16 -20.33 22.04
C ARG A 47 4.73 -20.65 21.61
N SER A 48 4.05 -19.64 21.08
CA SER A 48 2.67 -19.73 20.61
C SER A 48 2.64 -19.86 19.09
N GLY A 49 1.49 -20.29 18.56
CA GLY A 49 1.27 -20.33 17.12
C GLY A 49 1.16 -18.92 16.51
N ARG A 50 1.14 -18.87 15.18
CA ARG A 50 0.91 -17.64 14.41
C ARG A 50 -0.42 -17.00 14.80
N PRO A 51 -0.44 -15.74 15.29
CA PRO A 51 -1.68 -15.08 15.70
C PRO A 51 -2.62 -14.82 14.51
N ASP A 52 -3.93 -14.93 14.72
CA ASP A 52 -4.94 -14.69 13.66
C ASP A 52 -4.85 -13.28 13.06
N VAL A 53 -4.46 -12.29 13.89
CA VAL A 53 -4.29 -10.89 13.47
C VAL A 53 -3.23 -10.72 12.38
N ASP A 54 -2.20 -11.57 12.34
CA ASP A 54 -1.16 -11.49 11.30
C ASP A 54 -1.73 -11.79 9.90
N ARG A 55 -2.70 -12.71 9.81
CA ARG A 55 -3.41 -12.96 8.54
C ARG A 55 -4.17 -11.71 8.09
N VAL A 56 -4.82 -11.01 9.01
CA VAL A 56 -5.57 -9.78 8.71
C VAL A 56 -4.61 -8.68 8.23
N ILE A 57 -3.48 -8.51 8.91
CA ILE A 57 -2.45 -7.53 8.52
C ILE A 57 -1.88 -7.85 7.13
N THR A 58 -1.58 -9.12 6.86
CA THR A 58 -1.11 -9.56 5.54
C THR A 58 -2.13 -9.23 4.44
N GLN A 59 -3.42 -9.41 4.71
CA GLN A 59 -4.49 -9.06 3.75
C GLN A 59 -4.57 -7.55 3.52
N ALA A 60 -4.51 -6.75 4.60
CA ALA A 60 -4.50 -5.29 4.51
C ALA A 60 -3.30 -4.77 3.69
N ARG A 61 -2.09 -5.28 3.97
CA ARG A 61 -0.87 -4.93 3.23
C ARG A 61 -1.02 -5.18 1.73
N ARG A 62 -1.52 -6.36 1.35
CA ARG A 62 -1.77 -6.71 -0.07
C ARG A 62 -2.81 -5.81 -0.73
N ALA A 63 -3.86 -5.42 -0.01
CA ALA A 63 -4.88 -4.53 -0.53
C ALA A 63 -4.31 -3.12 -0.79
N ILE A 64 -3.47 -2.63 0.12
CA ILE A 64 -2.78 -1.34 -0.01
C ILE A 64 -1.80 -1.35 -1.18
N GLU A 65 -0.95 -2.37 -1.31
CA GLU A 65 -0.06 -2.50 -2.47
C GLU A 65 -0.82 -2.55 -3.79
N LYS A 66 -1.97 -3.24 -3.82
CA LYS A 66 -2.80 -3.29 -5.01
C LYS A 66 -3.36 -1.90 -5.33
N ALA A 67 -3.81 -1.15 -4.33
CA ALA A 67 -4.29 0.21 -4.53
C ALA A 67 -3.17 1.12 -5.07
N ALA A 68 -1.97 1.08 -4.49
CA ALA A 68 -0.82 1.85 -4.96
C ALA A 68 -0.52 1.55 -6.44
N ARG A 69 -0.39 0.27 -6.80
CA ARG A 69 -0.13 -0.15 -8.20
C ARG A 69 -1.22 0.27 -9.18
N LEU A 70 -2.49 0.28 -8.75
CA LEU A 70 -3.59 0.73 -9.60
C LEU A 70 -3.53 2.25 -9.87
N LEU A 71 -3.07 3.03 -8.88
CA LEU A 71 -2.95 4.48 -8.99
C LEU A 71 -1.70 4.93 -9.77
N GLU A 72 -0.66 4.10 -9.86
CA GLU A 72 0.54 4.37 -10.69
C GLU A 72 0.36 4.01 -12.17
N ALA A 73 -0.59 3.11 -12.48
CA ALA A 73 -0.85 2.63 -13.83
C ALA A 73 -1.78 3.53 -14.66
N ASP A 74 -2.39 4.55 -14.02
CA ASP A 74 -3.22 5.61 -14.62
C ASP A 74 -2.40 6.89 -14.84
#